data_AF-A0A402BN92-F1
#
_entry.id   AF-A0A402BN92-F1
#
_cell.length_a   1.000
_cell.length_b   1.000
_cell.length_c   1.000
_cell.angle_alpha   90.00
_cell.angle_beta   90.00
_cell.angle_gamma   90.00
#
_symmetry.space_group_name_H-M   'P 1'
#
loop_
_entity.id
_entity.type
_entity.pdbx_description
1 polymer ?
#
loop_
_entity_poly.entity_id
_entity_poly.type
_entity_poly.pdbx_seq_one_letter_code
_entity_poly.pdbx_strand_id
1 'polypeptide(L)'
;MSIVCGKCQALIEETVRFCSHCGFSQESAIIEQVGGSSVEDVLSVSENAAISEIKREYQFEKQNYIGSLRYSIITTHIQLEASYMEIVQDKKTLGIFKKRRLDTKIEYGDIHDIVIKKTMDKYDSVWAIICCVLGIIMPVAFLLAIVLFWAAYGKKIHIFTKKHVYQIPTTGEVNLDELVRAVKVFNPDIFIKGNKDA
;
A
#
# COMPACT_ATOMS: atom_id res chain seq x y z
N MET A 1 -27.75 -26.21 -28.05
CA MET A 1 -26.55 -26.84 -28.63
C MET A 1 -25.65 -27.28 -27.48
N SER A 2 -24.78 -28.27 -27.67
CA SER A 2 -23.81 -28.70 -26.64
C SER A 2 -22.47 -28.03 -26.87
N ILE A 3 -21.88 -27.48 -25.82
CA ILE A 3 -20.58 -26.80 -25.84
C ILE A 3 -19.54 -27.63 -25.09
N VAL A 4 -18.28 -27.53 -25.48
CA VAL A 4 -17.20 -28.34 -24.92
C VAL A 4 -16.45 -27.54 -23.86
N CYS A 5 -16.14 -28.17 -22.72
CA CYS A 5 -15.37 -27.52 -21.66
C CYS A 5 -13.95 -27.16 -22.12
N GLY A 6 -13.54 -25.89 -21.98
CA GLY A 6 -12.18 -25.44 -22.32
C GLY A 6 -11.05 -26.10 -21.50
N LYS A 7 -11.36 -26.72 -20.36
CA LYS A 7 -10.36 -27.32 -19.46
C LYS A 7 -10.31 -28.86 -19.50
N CYS A 8 -11.46 -29.54 -19.50
CA CYS A 8 -11.52 -31.01 -19.46
C CYS A 8 -12.16 -31.65 -20.69
N GLN A 9 -12.56 -30.82 -21.67
CA GLN A 9 -13.18 -31.27 -22.93
C GLN A 9 -14.46 -32.11 -22.77
N ALA A 10 -15.09 -32.10 -21.60
CA ALA A 10 -16.39 -32.72 -21.40
C ALA A 10 -17.49 -31.96 -22.16
N LEU A 11 -18.50 -32.68 -22.65
CA LEU A 11 -19.71 -32.08 -23.22
C LEU A 11 -20.54 -31.45 -22.10
N ILE A 12 -20.95 -30.20 -22.31
CA ILE A 12 -21.74 -29.42 -21.38
C ILE A 12 -22.95 -28.83 -22.12
N GLU A 13 -24.09 -28.74 -21.45
CA GLU A 13 -25.28 -28.04 -21.98
C GLU A 13 -25.08 -26.52 -21.98
N GLU A 14 -25.61 -25.82 -22.98
CA GLU A 14 -25.41 -24.38 -23.18
C GLU A 14 -25.85 -23.48 -21.99
N THR A 15 -26.67 -24.01 -21.09
CA THR A 15 -27.29 -23.26 -19.98
C THR A 15 -26.50 -23.28 -18.68
N VAL A 16 -25.46 -24.12 -18.56
CA VAL A 16 -24.70 -24.30 -17.31
C VAL A 16 -23.41 -23.49 -17.30
N ARG A 17 -23.29 -22.63 -16.27
CA ARG A 17 -22.16 -21.71 -16.08
C ARG A 17 -20.88 -22.39 -15.61
N PHE A 18 -20.98 -23.59 -15.04
CA PHE A 18 -19.86 -24.35 -14.47
C PHE A 18 -19.86 -25.77 -15.01
N CYS A 19 -18.68 -26.30 -15.32
CA CYS A 19 -18.52 -27.70 -15.69
C CYS A 19 -18.76 -28.60 -14.47
N SER A 20 -19.71 -29.52 -14.57
CA SER A 20 -20.02 -30.51 -13.53
C SER A 20 -18.88 -31.51 -13.26
N HIS A 21 -17.96 -31.70 -14.22
CA HIS A 21 -16.84 -32.63 -14.08
C HIS A 21 -15.58 -32.02 -13.44
N CYS A 22 -15.32 -30.72 -13.66
CA CYS A 22 -14.05 -30.10 -13.24
C CYS A 22 -14.22 -28.76 -12.51
N GLY A 23 -15.44 -28.26 -12.35
CA GLY A 23 -15.74 -27.00 -11.67
C GLY A 23 -15.33 -25.73 -12.45
N PHE A 24 -14.85 -25.85 -13.68
CA PHE A 24 -14.41 -24.72 -14.50
C PHE A 24 -15.60 -23.83 -14.90
N SER A 25 -15.49 -22.52 -14.65
CA SER A 25 -16.48 -21.52 -15.06
C SER A 25 -16.34 -21.19 -16.54
N GLN A 26 -17.45 -21.18 -17.28
CA GLN A 26 -17.43 -20.79 -18.69
C GLN A 26 -17.40 -19.27 -18.91
N GLU A 27 -17.79 -18.47 -17.91
CA GLU A 27 -17.71 -16.99 -17.97
C GLU A 27 -16.27 -16.49 -18.14
N SER A 28 -15.26 -17.24 -17.69
CA SER A 28 -13.84 -16.89 -17.87
C SER A 28 -13.31 -17.10 -19.30
N ALA A 29 -14.05 -17.76 -20.19
CA ALA A 29 -13.60 -18.03 -21.56
C ALA A 29 -13.93 -16.90 -22.57
N ILE A 30 -14.80 -15.95 -22.20
CA ILE A 30 -15.22 -14.85 -23.10
C ILE A 30 -14.15 -13.74 -23.18
N ILE A 31 -13.21 -13.69 -22.24
CA ILE A 31 -12.18 -12.64 -22.20
C ILE A 31 -10.95 -12.99 -23.06
N GLU A 32 -10.73 -14.27 -23.40
CA GLU A 32 -9.51 -14.72 -24.10
C GLU A 32 -9.65 -14.92 -25.63
N GLN A 33 -10.79 -14.58 -26.24
CA GLN A 33 -10.97 -14.68 -27.70
C GLN A 33 -10.59 -13.39 -28.45
N VAL A 34 -9.37 -12.89 -28.26
CA VAL A 34 -8.62 -12.19 -29.32
C VAL A 34 -7.15 -12.54 -29.15
N GLY A 35 -6.69 -13.59 -29.83
CA GLY A 35 -5.26 -13.90 -29.98
C GLY A 35 -4.87 -15.35 -29.70
N GLY A 36 -5.35 -16.28 -30.54
CA GLY A 36 -4.87 -17.66 -30.51
C GLY A 36 -3.59 -17.85 -31.34
N SER A 37 -2.59 -18.53 -30.77
CA SER A 37 -1.90 -19.63 -31.46
C SER A 37 -1.03 -20.47 -30.54
N SER A 38 -1.30 -21.78 -30.61
CA SER A 38 -0.53 -22.97 -30.24
C SER A 38 -0.04 -23.14 -28.79
N VAL A 39 -0.56 -24.22 -28.22
CA VAL A 39 -0.20 -24.88 -26.96
C VAL A 39 1.11 -25.67 -27.18
N GLU A 40 1.83 -25.90 -26.08
CA GLU A 40 3.01 -26.80 -25.94
C GLU A 40 4.40 -26.16 -26.06
N ASP A 41 4.68 -25.06 -25.34
CA ASP A 41 6.06 -24.76 -24.86
C ASP A 41 6.18 -23.72 -23.73
N VAL A 42 5.09 -23.37 -23.02
CA VAL A 42 5.06 -22.18 -22.13
C VAL A 42 5.11 -22.52 -20.62
N LEU A 43 5.20 -23.80 -20.25
CA LEU A 43 5.25 -24.23 -18.86
C LEU A 43 6.69 -24.19 -18.30
N SER A 44 7.26 -22.98 -18.17
CA SER A 44 8.35 -22.65 -17.22
C SER A 44 8.98 -21.26 -17.42
N VAL A 45 8.58 -20.51 -18.46
CA VAL A 45 9.23 -19.21 -18.80
C VAL A 45 8.31 -17.99 -18.62
N SER A 46 6.99 -18.19 -18.49
CA SER A 46 6.02 -17.08 -18.43
C SER A 46 5.92 -16.34 -17.08
N GLU A 47 6.32 -16.94 -15.95
CA GLU A 47 6.23 -16.23 -14.66
C GLU A 47 7.41 -15.30 -14.42
N ASN A 48 8.56 -15.52 -15.08
CA ASN A 48 9.76 -14.69 -14.87
C ASN A 48 9.92 -13.57 -15.91
N ALA A 49 9.32 -13.70 -17.10
CA ALA A 49 9.41 -12.69 -18.16
C ALA A 49 8.42 -11.52 -17.97
N ALA A 50 7.34 -11.70 -17.19
CA ALA A 50 6.41 -10.62 -16.88
C ALA A 50 6.87 -9.72 -15.72
N ILE A 51 7.87 -10.15 -14.94
CA ILE A 51 8.37 -9.42 -13.75
C ILE A 51 9.36 -8.31 -14.16
N SER A 52 10.02 -8.43 -15.31
CA SER A 52 11.06 -7.50 -15.76
C SER A 52 10.57 -6.14 -16.27
N GLU A 53 9.27 -5.96 -16.51
CA GLU A 53 8.71 -4.70 -17.05
C GLU A 53 7.67 -3.99 -16.16
N ILE A 54 7.38 -4.52 -14.96
CA ILE A 54 6.41 -3.88 -14.06
C ILE A 54 7.11 -2.76 -13.27
N LYS A 55 7.41 -1.67 -13.96
CA LYS A 55 7.78 -0.40 -13.30
C LYS A 55 6.51 0.27 -12.80
N ARG A 56 6.16 0.03 -11.54
CA ARG A 56 5.04 0.72 -10.88
C ARG A 56 5.57 1.84 -10.00
N GLU A 57 5.01 3.02 -10.18
CA GLU A 57 5.33 4.19 -9.38
C GLU A 57 4.13 4.57 -8.51
N TYR A 58 4.37 4.65 -7.21
CA TYR A 58 3.38 5.08 -6.23
C TYR A 58 3.82 6.39 -5.60
N GLN A 59 2.92 7.36 -5.59
CA GLN A 59 3.15 8.65 -4.94
C GLN A 59 2.25 8.77 -3.71
N PHE A 60 2.87 9.07 -2.58
CA PHE A 60 2.20 9.39 -1.32
C PHE A 60 2.54 10.81 -0.92
N GLU A 61 1.53 11.57 -0.53
CA GLU A 61 1.73 12.92 0.00
C GLU A 61 1.12 13.03 1.38
N LYS A 62 1.93 13.50 2.34
CA LYS A 62 1.46 13.95 3.64
C LYS A 62 1.68 15.45 3.78
N GLN A 63 0.59 16.18 3.98
CA GLN A 63 0.62 17.60 4.29
C GLN A 63 0.35 17.78 5.78
N ASN A 64 1.18 18.58 6.44
CA ASN A 64 0.96 18.98 7.82
C ASN A 64 0.55 20.45 7.86
N TYR A 65 -0.48 20.73 8.66
CA TYR A 65 -1.09 22.03 8.80
C TYR A 65 -1.03 22.51 10.24
N ILE A 66 -1.02 23.83 10.41
CA ILE A 66 -1.28 24.51 11.68
C ILE A 66 -2.39 25.53 11.42
N GLY A 67 -3.61 25.22 11.85
CA GLY A 67 -4.81 25.94 11.41
C GLY A 67 -4.96 25.86 9.88
N SER A 68 -5.01 27.02 9.21
CA SER A 68 -5.05 27.10 7.74
C SER A 68 -3.67 27.14 7.07
N LEU A 69 -2.58 27.28 7.86
CA LEU A 69 -1.23 27.41 7.33
C LEU A 69 -0.60 26.03 7.11
N ARG A 70 -0.26 25.72 5.86
CA ARG A 70 0.48 24.51 5.51
C ARG A 70 1.96 24.71 5.82
N TYR A 71 2.48 24.06 6.86
CA TYR A 71 3.86 24.27 7.30
C TYR A 71 4.85 23.24 6.75
N SER A 72 4.40 22.04 6.37
CA SER A 72 5.28 21.05 5.73
C SER A 72 4.54 20.10 4.81
N ILE A 73 5.23 19.67 3.75
CA ILE A 73 4.78 18.68 2.78
C ILE A 73 5.86 17.60 2.73
N ILE A 74 5.44 16.35 2.87
CA ILE A 74 6.29 15.18 2.70
C ILE A 74 5.75 14.44 1.49
N THR A 75 6.53 14.42 0.42
CA THR A 75 6.21 13.65 -0.80
C THR A 75 7.10 12.40 -0.80
N THR A 76 6.48 11.22 -0.85
CA THR A 76 7.18 9.94 -0.97
C THR A 76 6.87 9.34 -2.32
N HIS A 77 7.90 9.10 -3.12
CA HIS A 77 7.83 8.33 -4.35
C HIS A 77 8.37 6.93 -4.06
N ILE A 78 7.61 5.91 -4.44
CA ILE A 78 8.02 4.51 -4.36
C ILE A 78 8.04 3.96 -5.77
N GLN A 79 9.22 3.58 -6.24
CA GLN A 79 9.39 2.91 -7.52
C GLN A 79 9.67 1.44 -7.25
N LEU A 80 8.81 0.57 -7.77
CA LEU A 80 9.01 -0.86 -7.77
C LEU A 80 9.73 -1.23 -9.06
N GLU A 81 10.93 -1.78 -8.94
CA GLU A 81 11.68 -2.39 -10.03
C GLU A 81 11.78 -3.90 -9.77
N ALA A 82 12.24 -4.69 -10.74
CA ALA A 82 12.21 -6.15 -10.65
C ALA A 82 13.03 -6.73 -9.48
N SER A 83 14.11 -6.06 -9.07
CA SER A 83 15.03 -6.55 -8.04
C SER A 83 15.07 -5.71 -6.75
N TYR A 84 14.64 -4.45 -6.80
CA TYR A 84 14.64 -3.55 -5.65
C TYR A 84 13.43 -2.60 -5.66
N MET A 85 13.11 -2.12 -4.47
CA MET A 85 12.17 -1.03 -4.24
C MET A 85 12.97 0.22 -3.87
N GLU A 86 12.79 1.29 -4.63
CA GLU A 86 13.37 2.60 -4.35
C GLU A 86 12.33 3.49 -3.67
N ILE A 87 12.68 4.03 -2.51
CA ILE A 87 11.85 4.95 -1.74
C ILE A 87 12.58 6.30 -1.71
N VAL A 88 12.00 7.28 -2.38
CA VAL A 88 12.48 8.66 -2.38
C VAL A 88 11.50 9.52 -1.57
N GLN A 89 11.95 10.02 -0.42
CA GLN A 89 11.16 10.92 0.42
C GLN A 89 11.73 12.34 0.38
N ASP A 90 10.92 13.27 -0.11
CA ASP A 90 11.22 14.69 -0.10
C ASP A 90 10.39 15.42 0.97
N LYS A 91 11.06 15.91 2.01
CA LYS A 91 10.45 16.76 3.02
C LYS A 91 10.70 18.23 2.70
N LYS A 92 9.64 18.94 2.32
CA LYS A 92 9.60 20.39 2.14
C LYS A 92 8.95 21.02 3.37
N THR A 93 9.70 21.76 4.16
CA THR A 93 9.16 22.56 5.28
C THR A 93 9.15 24.03 4.85
N LEU A 94 8.14 24.80 5.25
CA LEU A 94 7.98 26.20 4.83
C LEU A 94 9.19 27.06 5.24
N GLY A 95 9.70 27.85 4.30
CA GLY A 95 10.52 29.06 4.53
C GLY A 95 12.02 28.87 4.75
N ILE A 96 12.47 28.06 5.71
CA ILE A 96 13.83 28.24 6.28
C ILE A 96 14.62 26.93 6.44
N PHE A 97 13.96 25.78 6.50
CA PHE A 97 14.65 24.52 6.79
C PHE A 97 15.12 23.81 5.52
N LYS A 98 16.38 23.35 5.53
CA LYS A 98 16.97 22.54 4.44
C LYS A 98 16.01 21.42 4.04
N LYS A 99 15.75 21.31 2.74
CA LYS A 99 15.07 20.16 2.15
C LYS A 99 15.83 18.90 2.56
N ARG A 100 15.16 17.96 3.22
CA ARG A 100 15.72 16.64 3.49
C ARG A 100 15.17 15.69 2.44
N ARG A 101 16.06 15.20 1.58
CA ARG A 101 15.79 14.10 0.66
C ARG A 101 16.40 12.84 1.24
N LEU A 102 15.57 11.83 1.45
CA LEU A 102 15.99 10.48 1.79
C LEU A 102 15.79 9.65 0.55
N ASP A 103 16.87 9.07 0.06
CA ASP A 103 16.87 8.15 -1.07
C ASP A 103 17.33 6.80 -0.53
N THR A 104 16.51 5.78 -0.68
CA THR A 104 16.76 4.46 -0.11
C THR A 104 16.36 3.39 -1.09
N LYS A 105 17.32 2.53 -1.43
CA LYS A 105 17.10 1.32 -2.21
C LYS A 105 17.04 0.12 -1.27
N ILE A 106 15.97 -0.67 -1.36
CA ILE A 106 15.72 -1.83 -0.52
C ILE A 106 15.52 -3.03 -1.43
N GLU A 107 16.35 -4.06 -1.29
CA GLU A 107 16.15 -5.34 -1.96
C GLU A 107 14.99 -6.10 -1.31
N TYR A 108 14.18 -6.79 -2.11
CA TYR A 108 12.99 -7.48 -1.60
C TYR A 108 13.32 -8.58 -0.57
N GLY A 109 14.48 -9.23 -0.69
CA GLY A 109 14.96 -10.26 0.23
C GLY A 109 15.38 -9.74 1.61
N ASP A 110 15.46 -8.42 1.79
CA ASP A 110 15.76 -7.78 3.07
C ASP A 110 14.51 -7.31 3.81
N ILE A 111 13.34 -7.35 3.18
CA ILE A 111 12.05 -6.96 3.75
C ILE A 111 11.46 -8.15 4.50
N HIS A 112 11.22 -7.97 5.80
CA HIS A 112 10.64 -9.02 6.65
C HIS A 112 9.13 -8.83 6.85
N ASP A 113 8.70 -7.59 7.12
CA ASP A 113 7.31 -7.30 7.48
C ASP A 113 6.95 -5.88 7.02
N ILE A 114 5.71 -5.72 6.54
CA ILE A 114 5.12 -4.42 6.24
C ILE A 114 3.92 -4.26 7.16
N VAL A 115 4.06 -3.34 8.13
CA VAL A 115 3.05 -3.12 9.17
C VAL A 115 2.51 -1.71 9.08
N ILE A 116 1.18 -1.61 9.10
CA ILE A 116 0.49 -0.32 9.17
C ILE A 116 0.16 -0.06 10.63
N LYS A 117 0.80 0.95 11.22
CA LYS A 117 0.57 1.33 12.63
C LYS A 117 -0.11 2.69 12.70
N LYS A 118 -1.09 2.81 13.60
CA LYS A 118 -1.55 4.11 14.07
C LYS A 118 -0.47 4.68 14.98
N THR A 119 0.01 5.88 14.65
CA THR A 119 1.02 6.60 15.42
C THR A 119 0.49 7.98 15.75
N MET A 120 0.74 8.42 16.99
CA MET A 120 0.35 9.75 17.42
C MET A 120 1.29 10.80 16.81
N ASP A 121 0.73 11.90 16.31
CA ASP A 121 1.50 13.06 15.90
C ASP A 121 2.05 13.77 17.14
N LYS A 122 3.36 14.03 17.14
CA LYS A 122 4.06 14.58 18.30
C LYS A 122 3.58 15.99 18.60
N TYR A 123 3.31 16.79 17.57
CA TYR A 123 2.95 18.19 17.76
C TYR A 123 1.54 18.30 18.36
N ASP A 124 0.57 17.57 17.82
CA ASP A 124 -0.80 17.57 18.33
C ASP A 124 -0.87 17.03 19.76
N SER A 125 -0.07 16.00 20.07
CA SER A 125 0.08 15.47 21.43
C SER A 125 0.60 16.53 22.42
N VAL A 126 1.63 17.29 22.01
CA VAL A 126 2.22 18.34 22.84
C VAL A 126 1.20 19.46 23.08
N TRP A 127 0.47 19.89 22.04
CA TRP A 127 -0.58 20.89 22.18
C TRP A 127 -1.73 20.41 23.07
N ALA A 128 -2.13 19.13 22.96
CA ALA A 128 -3.17 18.55 23.81
C ALA A 128 -2.76 18.57 25.30
N ILE A 129 -1.50 18.22 25.62
CA ILE A 129 -0.98 18.27 26.99
C ILE A 129 -0.99 19.71 27.53
N ILE A 130 -0.58 20.69 26.71
CA ILE A 130 -0.63 22.11 27.10
C ILE A 130 -2.07 22.53 27.40
N CYS A 131 -3.03 22.15 26.55
CA CYS A 131 -4.45 22.42 26.78
C CYS A 131 -4.98 21.74 28.05
N CYS A 132 -4.53 20.54 28.39
CA CYS A 132 -4.89 19.88 29.65
C CYS A 132 -4.41 20.67 30.88
N VAL A 133 -3.18 21.18 30.86
CA VAL A 133 -2.64 22.01 31.96
C VAL A 133 -3.40 23.33 32.07
N LEU A 134 -3.68 23.98 30.94
CA LEU A 134 -4.50 25.20 30.90
C LEU A 134 -5.96 24.95 31.34
N GLY A 135 -6.47 23.73 31.14
CA GLY A 135 -7.79 23.27 31.57
C GLY A 135 -8.05 23.43 33.06
N ILE A 136 -6.99 23.37 33.88
CA ILE A 136 -7.07 23.58 35.34
C ILE A 136 -7.55 24.99 35.67
N ILE A 137 -7.15 25.98 34.85
CA ILE A 137 -7.51 27.40 35.03
C ILE A 137 -8.76 27.73 34.21
N MET A 138 -8.86 27.20 32.99
CA MET A 138 -9.94 27.48 32.04
C MET A 138 -10.57 26.17 31.56
N PRO A 139 -11.72 25.74 32.15
CA PRO A 139 -12.32 24.43 31.87
C PRO A 139 -12.63 24.18 30.38
N VAL A 140 -12.88 25.23 29.60
CA VAL A 140 -13.10 25.15 28.14
C VAL A 140 -11.90 24.56 27.40
N ALA A 141 -10.67 24.72 27.92
CA ALA A 141 -9.47 24.17 27.30
C ALA A 141 -9.42 22.64 27.32
N PHE A 142 -10.18 21.97 28.21
CA PHE A 142 -10.30 20.50 28.16
C PHE A 142 -11.02 20.01 26.91
N LEU A 143 -12.02 20.75 26.42
CA LEU A 143 -12.71 20.40 25.17
C LEU A 143 -11.73 20.49 23.99
N LEU A 144 -10.88 21.52 23.97
CA LEU A 144 -9.81 21.66 22.99
C LEU A 144 -8.81 20.49 23.07
N ALA A 145 -8.41 20.07 24.27
CA ALA A 145 -7.52 18.94 24.46
C ALA A 145 -8.11 17.64 23.90
N ILE A 146 -9.41 17.38 24.11
CA ILE A 146 -10.09 16.19 23.56
C ILE A 146 -10.06 16.20 22.03
N VAL A 147 -10.35 17.34 21.41
CA VAL A 147 -10.30 17.48 19.94
C VAL A 147 -8.88 17.26 19.42
N LEU A 148 -7.88 17.82 20.08
CA LEU A 148 -6.47 17.65 19.71
C LEU A 148 -6.01 16.19 19.87
N PHE A 149 -6.41 15.49 20.94
CA PHE A 149 -6.12 14.07 21.10
C PHE A 149 -6.76 13.21 20.02
N TRP A 150 -8.00 13.52 19.63
CA TRP A 150 -8.67 12.83 18.54
C TRP A 150 -7.93 13.05 17.21
N ALA A 151 -7.57 14.30 16.91
CA ALA A 151 -6.85 14.67 15.70
C ALA A 151 -5.40 14.15 15.66
N ALA A 152 -4.79 13.88 16.82
CA ALA A 152 -3.40 13.44 16.91
C ALA A 152 -3.16 12.05 16.33
N TYR A 153 -4.17 11.21 16.09
CA TYR A 153 -3.97 9.88 15.54
C TYR A 153 -3.80 9.91 14.02
N GLY A 154 -2.65 9.44 13.52
CA GLY A 154 -2.38 9.27 12.09
C GLY A 154 -1.87 7.87 11.75
N LYS A 155 -2.03 7.43 10.49
CA LYS A 155 -1.48 6.16 10.01
C LYS A 155 -0.06 6.35 9.44
N LYS A 156 0.85 5.42 9.76
CA LYS A 156 2.18 5.33 9.15
C LYS A 156 2.47 3.90 8.74
N ILE A 157 3.15 3.76 7.62
CA ILE A 157 3.62 2.47 7.10
C ILE A 157 5.02 2.25 7.66
N HIS A 158 5.22 1.11 8.31
CA HIS A 158 6.52 0.67 8.79
C HIS A 158 6.98 -0.50 7.92
N ILE A 159 8.07 -0.29 7.19
CA ILE A 159 8.74 -1.34 6.43
C ILE A 159 9.90 -1.81 7.29
N PHE A 160 9.81 -3.05 7.77
CA PHE A 160 10.85 -3.67 8.58
C PHE A 160 11.86 -4.35 7.68
N THR A 161 13.07 -3.82 7.67
CA THR A 161 14.23 -4.41 7.01
C THR A 161 15.15 -5.04 8.05
N LYS A 162 16.02 -5.98 7.67
CA LYS A 162 17.02 -6.60 8.61
C LYS A 162 17.84 -5.58 9.40
N LYS A 163 18.11 -4.42 8.79
CA LYS A 163 18.96 -3.37 9.38
C LYS A 163 18.15 -2.26 10.03
N HIS A 164 17.11 -1.73 9.37
CA HIS A 164 16.44 -0.48 9.73
C HIS A 164 14.93 -0.57 9.52
N VAL A 165 14.17 0.32 10.19
CA VAL A 165 12.72 0.46 10.04
C VAL A 165 12.43 1.76 9.30
N TYR A 166 11.91 1.65 8.08
CA TYR A 166 11.54 2.82 7.28
C TYR A 166 10.09 3.20 7.58
N GLN A 167 9.86 4.51 7.79
CA GLN A 167 8.55 5.05 8.11
C GLN A 167 8.05 5.90 6.96
N ILE A 168 6.96 5.48 6.33
CA ILE A 168 6.30 6.25 5.28
C ILE A 168 5.03 6.85 5.85
N PRO A 169 4.97 8.19 6.03
CA PRO A 169 3.74 8.85 6.39
C PRO A 169 2.76 8.82 5.21
N THR A 170 1.54 8.32 5.43
CA THR A 170 0.48 8.30 4.42
C THR A 170 -0.77 9.00 4.93
N THR A 171 -1.48 9.67 4.02
CA THR A 171 -2.78 10.32 4.28
C THR A 171 -3.94 9.56 3.60
N GLY A 172 -3.64 8.55 2.77
CA GLY A 172 -4.64 7.86 1.95
C GLY A 172 -4.52 6.33 2.00
N GLU A 173 -5.68 5.66 1.99
CA GLU A 173 -5.80 4.19 2.03
C GLU A 173 -5.75 3.56 0.63
N VAL A 174 -6.22 4.26 -0.40
CA VAL A 174 -6.43 3.71 -1.75
C VAL A 174 -5.13 3.21 -2.39
N ASN A 175 -4.04 3.97 -2.28
CA ASN A 175 -2.74 3.58 -2.87
C ASN A 175 -1.97 2.57 -2.01
N LEU A 176 -2.42 2.32 -0.78
CA LEU A 176 -1.71 1.48 0.18
C LEU A 176 -1.94 -0.01 -0.08
N ASP A 177 -3.21 -0.39 -0.24
CA ASP A 177 -3.56 -1.78 -0.53
C ASP A 177 -3.05 -2.23 -1.90
N GLU A 178 -2.89 -1.29 -2.83
CA GLU A 178 -2.31 -1.54 -4.14
C GLU A 178 -0.79 -1.73 -4.06
N LEU A 179 -0.08 -0.84 -3.34
CA LEU A 179 1.35 -0.98 -3.09
C LEU A 179 1.67 -2.31 -2.41
N VAL A 180 0.90 -2.66 -1.37
CA VAL A 180 1.09 -3.90 -0.61
C VAL A 180 0.86 -5.13 -1.50
N ARG A 181 -0.19 -5.11 -2.35
CA ARG A 181 -0.42 -6.16 -3.33
C ARG A 181 0.72 -6.26 -4.34
N ALA A 182 1.22 -5.13 -4.83
CA ALA A 182 2.33 -5.12 -5.78
C ALA A 182 3.61 -5.68 -5.17
N VAL A 183 3.97 -5.28 -3.94
CA VAL A 183 5.16 -5.79 -3.24
C VAL A 183 5.06 -7.30 -2.97
N LYS A 184 3.85 -7.82 -2.68
CA LYS A 184 3.63 -9.26 -2.49
C LYS A 184 3.87 -10.09 -3.75
N VAL A 185 3.73 -9.51 -4.95
CA VAL A 185 4.08 -10.19 -6.22
C VAL A 185 5.59 -10.43 -6.29
N PHE A 186 6.40 -9.49 -5.82
CA PHE A 186 7.87 -9.60 -5.86
C PHE A 186 8.45 -10.41 -4.71
N ASN A 187 7.78 -10.47 -3.56
CA ASN A 187 8.16 -11.34 -2.45
C ASN A 187 6.90 -11.92 -1.75
N PRO A 188 6.55 -13.19 -2.07
CA PRO A 188 5.33 -13.81 -1.56
C PRO A 188 5.38 -14.14 -0.07
N ASP A 189 6.58 -14.20 0.52
CA ASP A 189 6.80 -14.53 1.94
C ASP A 189 6.65 -13.33 2.88
N ILE A 190 6.43 -12.12 2.34
CA ILE A 190 6.21 -10.92 3.16
C ILE A 190 4.92 -11.07 3.96
N PHE A 191 5.07 -11.10 5.28
CA PHE A 191 3.95 -10.95 6.18
C PHE A 191 3.45 -9.51 6.14
N ILE A 192 2.12 -9.37 6.02
CA ILE A 192 1.43 -8.09 6.04
C ILE A 192 0.58 -8.06 7.29
N LYS A 193 1.01 -7.32 8.32
CA LYS A 193 0.15 -7.01 9.45
C LYS A 193 -0.60 -5.71 9.17
N GLY A 194 -1.74 -5.86 8.51
CA GLY A 194 -2.78 -4.85 8.58
C GLY A 194 -3.37 -4.88 9.98
N ASN A 195 -3.24 -3.79 10.74
CA ASN A 195 -3.99 -3.66 11.98
C ASN A 195 -5.47 -3.48 11.60
N LYS A 196 -6.16 -4.60 11.36
CA LYS A 196 -7.61 -4.66 11.48
C LYS A 196 -7.88 -4.39 12.96
N ASP A 197 -8.49 -3.25 13.22
CA ASP A 197 -9.08 -2.90 14.49
C ASP A 197 -8.11 -2.41 15.59
N ALA A 198 -8.19 -1.09 15.83
CA ALA A 198 -8.00 -0.42 17.12
C ALA A 198 -8.36 1.05 16.89
#